data_AF-A0A6V7HTL7-F1
#
_entry.id   AF-A0A6V7HTL7-F1
#
_cell.length_a   1.000
_cell.length_b   1.000
_cell.length_c   1.000
_cell.angle_alpha   90.00
_cell.angle_beta   90.00
_cell.angle_gamma   90.00
#
_symmetry.space_group_name_H-M   'P 1'
#
loop_
_entity.id
_entity.type
_entity.pdbx_description
1 polymer ?
#
loop_
_entity_poly.entity_id
_entity_poly.type
_entity_poly.pdbx_seq_one_letter_code
_entity_poly.pdbx_strand_id
1 'polypeptide(L)' 'IRDAVSPLGQRMHYGIADKEAEEKWKKYKPFVKRVAKEFIKHNKAEVPEEVIDNDIDDLIEFERKLYN' A
#
# COMPACT_ATOMS: atom_id res chain seq x y z
N ILE A 1 28.77 -1.87 -23.74
CA ILE A 1 28.43 -2.20 -22.33
C ILE A 1 27.03 -2.76 -22.38
N ARG A 2 26.82 -4.01 -21.97
CA ARG A 2 25.51 -4.67 -22.03
C ARG A 2 24.62 -4.02 -20.97
N ASP A 3 23.56 -3.36 -21.40
CA ASP A 3 22.54 -2.81 -20.52
C ASP A 3 21.90 -3.98 -19.75
N ALA A 4 22.24 -4.06 -18.46
CA ALA A 4 21.61 -5.00 -17.55
C ALA A 4 20.17 -4.52 -17.34
N VAL A 5 19.23 -5.09 -18.10
CA VAL A 5 17.81 -4.95 -17.82
C VAL A 5 17.59 -5.49 -16.40
N SER A 6 17.17 -4.61 -15.49
CA SER A 6 16.90 -4.95 -14.10
C SER A 6 15.89 -6.11 -14.04
N PRO A 7 16.13 -7.16 -13.23
CA PRO A 7 15.19 -8.28 -13.06
C PRO A 7 13.79 -7.84 -12.59
N LEU A 8 13.68 -6.63 -12.04
CA LEU A 8 12.41 -6.00 -11.66
C LEU A 8 11.52 -5.64 -12.85
N GLY A 9 12.09 -5.45 -14.05
CA GLY A 9 11.33 -5.11 -15.26
C GLY A 9 10.56 -6.28 -15.88
N GLN A 10 10.79 -7.51 -15.42
CA GLN A 10 10.26 -8.73 -16.05
C GLN A 10 9.00 -9.31 -15.38
N ARG A 11 8.45 -8.68 -14.34
CA ARG A 11 7.36 -9.25 -13.52
C ARG A 11 6.03 -8.51 -13.56
N MET A 12 5.70 -7.82 -14.65
CA MET A 12 4.37 -7.21 -14.79
C MET A 12 3.57 -7.90 -15.90
N HIS A 13 3.09 -9.11 -15.60
CA HIS A 13 2.05 -9.78 -16.38
C HIS A 13 0.68 -9.26 -15.92
N TYR A 14 0.18 -8.25 -16.64
CA TYR A 14 -1.15 -7.66 -16.48
C TYR A 14 -2.22 -8.64 -16.95
N GLY A 15 -3.15 -9.03 -16.07
CA GLY A 15 -4.36 -9.77 -16.45
C GLY A 15 -4.91 -10.75 -15.41
N ILE A 16 -4.06 -11.29 -14.52
CA ILE A 16 -4.48 -12.14 -13.37
C ILE A 16 -4.44 -11.33 -12.04
N ALA A 17 -3.81 -10.16 -12.07
CA ALA A 17 -3.47 -9.35 -10.90
C ALA A 17 -4.67 -8.74 -10.16
N ASP A 18 -5.78 -8.44 -10.83
CA ASP A 18 -6.80 -7.55 -10.24
C ASP A 18 -7.55 -8.17 -9.06
N LYS A 19 -7.94 -9.45 -9.13
CA LYS A 19 -8.64 -10.13 -8.03
C LYS A 19 -7.71 -10.45 -6.85
N GLU A 20 -6.49 -10.90 -7.13
CA GLU A 20 -5.49 -11.12 -6.09
C GLU A 20 -5.03 -9.82 -5.44
N ALA A 21 -4.92 -8.73 -6.21
CA ALA A 21 -4.61 -7.40 -5.70
C ALA A 21 -5.75 -6.89 -4.82
N GLU A 22 -7.01 -7.03 -5.23
CA GLU A 22 -8.16 -6.61 -4.42
C GLU A 22 -8.24 -7.36 -3.08
N GLU A 23 -7.97 -8.67 -3.06
CA GLU A 23 -7.86 -9.44 -1.82
C GLU A 23 -6.65 -9.04 -0.97
N LYS A 24 -5.51 -8.69 -1.60
CA LYS A 24 -4.34 -8.14 -0.90
C LYS A 24 -4.67 -6.79 -0.26
N TRP A 25 -5.36 -5.90 -0.96
CA TRP A 25 -5.79 -4.58 -0.45
C TRP A 25 -6.72 -4.71 0.76
N LYS A 26 -7.67 -5.66 0.73
CA LYS A 26 -8.56 -5.95 1.86
C LYS A 26 -7.80 -6.36 3.13
N LYS A 27 -6.66 -7.02 3.01
CA LYS A 27 -5.80 -7.40 4.15
C LYS A 27 -4.79 -6.30 4.50
N TYR A 28 -4.42 -5.47 3.54
CA TYR A 28 -3.44 -4.40 3.69
C TYR A 28 -3.95 -3.25 4.55
N LYS A 29 -5.16 -2.72 4.27
CA LYS A 29 -5.74 -1.60 5.03
C LYS A 29 -5.77 -1.84 6.55
N PRO A 30 -6.30 -2.97 7.07
CA PRO A 30 -6.30 -3.24 8.51
C PRO A 30 -4.90 -3.39 9.12
N PHE A 31 -3.94 -3.89 8.34
CA PHE A 31 -2.55 -4.04 8.79
C PHE A 31 -1.86 -2.68 8.93
N VAL A 32 -1.91 -1.84 7.88
CA VAL A 32 -1.32 -0.50 7.90
C VAL A 32 -1.93 0.33 9.04
N LYS A 33 -3.25 0.26 9.21
CA LYS A 33 -3.96 0.93 10.31
C LYS A 33 -3.44 0.53 11.69
N ARG A 34 -3.14 -0.76 11.89
CA ARG A 34 -2.59 -1.26 13.15
C ARG A 34 -1.19 -0.70 13.41
N VAL A 35 -0.33 -0.69 12.39
CA VAL A 35 1.03 -0.14 12.50
C VAL A 35 0.98 1.35 12.81
N ALA A 36 0.15 2.12 12.09
CA ALA A 36 -0.02 3.55 12.32
C ALA A 36 -0.44 3.84 13.77
N LYS A 37 -1.42 3.09 14.30
CA LYS A 37 -1.86 3.23 15.70
C LYS A 37 -0.76 2.95 16.72
N GLU A 38 0.05 1.92 16.51
CA GLU A 38 1.19 1.63 17.40
C GLU A 38 2.22 2.76 17.39
N PHE A 39 2.51 3.35 16.22
CA PHE A 39 3.39 4.51 16.10
C PHE A 39 2.82 5.75 16.81
N ILE A 40 1.55 6.06 16.60
CA ILE A 40 0.88 7.20 17.25
C ILE A 40 0.93 7.05 18.77
N LYS A 41 0.61 5.85 19.28
CA LYS A 41 0.69 5.52 20.70
C LYS A 41 2.10 5.66 21.25
N HIS A 42 3.11 5.14 20.54
CA HIS A 42 4.50 5.24 20.95
C HIS A 42 4.97 6.69 21.06
N ASN A 43 4.57 7.53 20.10
CA ASN A 43 4.94 8.94 20.04
C ASN A 43 4.06 9.84 20.92
N LYS A 44 3.05 9.29 21.62
CA LYS A 44 2.06 10.04 22.41
C LYS A 44 1.41 11.17 21.60
N ALA A 45 1.22 10.94 20.30
CA ALA A 45 0.56 11.88 19.42
C ALA A 45 -0.95 11.74 19.55
N GLU A 46 -1.66 12.84 19.41
CA GLU A 46 -3.13 12.84 19.32
C GLU A 46 -3.51 13.03 17.87
N VAL A 47 -3.86 11.92 17.22
CA VAL A 47 -4.27 11.90 15.81
C VAL A 47 -5.69 11.37 15.74
N PRO A 48 -6.65 12.11 15.17
CA PRO A 48 -8.02 11.64 15.00
C PRO A 48 -8.06 10.37 14.13
N GLU A 49 -8.94 9.44 14.49
CA GLU A 49 -9.14 8.19 13.74
C GLU A 49 -9.47 8.44 12.25
N GLU A 50 -10.27 9.48 11.98
CA GLU A 50 -10.64 9.89 10.63
C GLU A 50 -9.43 10.29 9.77
N VAL A 51 -8.43 10.94 10.37
CA VAL A 51 -7.19 11.32 9.67
C VAL A 51 -6.40 10.07 9.29
N ILE A 52 -6.31 9.11 10.22
CA ILE A 52 -5.62 7.83 9.97
C ILE A 52 -6.31 7.07 8.83
N ASP A 53 -7.64 7.05 8.81
CA ASP A 53 -8.40 6.35 7.77
C ASP A 53 -8.24 7.01 6.40
N ASN A 54 -8.30 8.35 6.34
CA ASN A 54 -8.12 9.11 5.10
C ASN A 54 -6.70 8.92 4.53
N ASP A 55 -5.65 9.03 5.35
CA ASP A 55 -4.27 8.85 4.91
C ASP A 55 -4.03 7.44 4.34
N ILE A 56 -4.66 6.42 4.93
CA ILE A 56 -4.54 5.03 4.45
C ILE A 56 -5.30 4.84 3.13
N ASP A 57 -6.45 5.49 2.97
CA ASP A 57 -7.20 5.45 1.71
C ASP A 57 -6.45 6.16 0.59
N ASP A 58 -5.84 7.31 0.87
CA ASP A 58 -4.96 8.03 -0.07
C ASP A 58 -3.74 7.19 -0.48
N LEU A 59 -3.12 6.48 0.47
CA LEU A 59 -2.01 5.56 0.20
C LEU A 59 -2.43 4.44 -0.76
N ILE A 60 -3.60 3.84 -0.53
CA ILE A 60 -4.14 2.79 -1.39
C ILE A 60 -4.48 3.34 -2.77
N GLU A 61 -5.08 4.53 -2.86
CA GLU A 61 -5.38 5.16 -4.15
C GLU A 61 -4.11 5.47 -4.94
N PHE A 62 -3.08 6.01 -4.28
CA PHE A 62 -1.78 6.25 -4.87
C PHE A 62 -1.18 4.96 -5.44
N GLU A 63 -1.19 3.88 -4.67
CA GLU A 63 -0.65 2.59 -5.11
C GLU A 63 -1.45 2.01 -6.29
N ARG A 64 -2.78 2.16 -6.28
CA ARG A 64 -3.63 1.78 -7.42
C ARG A 64 -3.26 2.55 -8.69
N LYS A 65 -2.97 3.86 -8.59
CA LYS A 65 -2.57 4.69 -9.74
C LYS A 65 -1.18 4.37 -10.27
N LEU A 66 -0.30 3.79 -9.45
CA LEU A 66 1.05 3.39 -9.89
C LEU A 66 1.03 2.08 -10.70
N TYR A 67 0.10 1.17 -10.41
CA TYR A 67 0.12 -0.19 -10.94
C TYR A 67 -1.08 -0.56 -11.83
N ASN A 68 -2.08 0.32 -11.97
CA ASN A 68 -3.18 0.20 -12.94
C ASN A 68 -3.11 1.32 -13.99
#